data_AF-A0A7H0GR47-F1
#
_entry.id   AF-A0A7H0GR47-F1
#
_cell.length_a   1.000
_cell.length_b   1.000
_cell.length_c   1.000
_cell.angle_alpha   90.00
_cell.angle_beta   90.00
_cell.angle_gamma   90.00
#
_symmetry.space_group_name_H-M   'P 1'
#
loop_
_entity.id
_entity.type
_entity.pdbx_description
1 polymer ?
#
loop_
_entity_poly.entity_id
_entity_poly.type
_entity_poly.pdbx_seq_one_letter_code
_entity_poly.pdbx_strand_id
1 'polypeptide(L)'
;MAGFGKLAKLGAFDASKNEDGGQILRNALRYLDEQLQRDYDALRKQPKVDLKQNHLADLHIQALYARSFWPTQAVAKSAQSAYVYYQQQAATYWPAQTRYLQAQTALALHRGKTAPTAVRSILQALTENALHSPELGMYWKDVRGGYYWREAPTETQATLIEAYDEVQNDQKAVDEMKLWLLKQKQTQSWESTRATADACYALLLRGSDWLQPAQPIQVTVGGAPVQPTTQQAGTGYFKITFPAASIKPAQGKVTVKKTDAGVAWGQFIGNTLSSWIK
;
A
#
# COMPACT_ATOMS: atom_id res chain seq x y z
N MET A 1 14.43 -9.07 -1.54
CA MET A 1 15.10 -7.83 -1.11
C MET A 1 14.12 -6.77 -0.62
N ALA A 2 13.22 -6.21 -1.46
CA ALA A 2 12.29 -5.15 -1.02
C ALA A 2 11.44 -5.56 0.21
N GLY A 3 10.98 -6.82 0.28
CA GLY A 3 10.27 -7.35 1.46
C GLY A 3 11.10 -7.30 2.76
N PHE A 4 12.40 -7.58 2.71
CA PHE A 4 13.28 -7.38 3.88
C PHE A 4 13.38 -5.90 4.27
N GLY A 5 13.38 -5.00 3.28
CA GLY A 5 13.37 -3.56 3.52
C GLY A 5 12.10 -3.10 4.23
N LYS A 6 10.94 -3.59 3.76
CA LYS A 6 9.63 -3.37 4.38
C LYS A 6 9.58 -3.87 5.83
N LEU A 7 10.06 -5.09 6.09
CA LEU A 7 10.14 -5.65 7.45
C LEU A 7 11.08 -4.85 8.37
N ALA A 8 12.22 -4.42 7.86
CA ALA A 8 13.17 -3.60 8.61
C ALA A 8 12.56 -2.24 8.95
N LYS A 9 11.83 -1.62 8.01
CA LYS A 9 11.12 -0.35 8.22
C LYS A 9 10.04 -0.46 9.32
N LEU A 10 9.34 -1.59 9.39
CA LEU A 10 8.38 -1.87 10.47
C LEU A 10 9.04 -2.18 11.83
N GLY A 11 10.36 -2.34 11.88
CA GLY A 11 11.06 -2.82 13.08
C GLY A 11 10.78 -4.29 13.42
N ALA A 12 10.12 -5.03 12.53
CA ALA A 12 9.74 -6.43 12.76
C ALA A 12 10.90 -7.39 12.53
N PHE A 13 11.74 -7.13 11.52
CA PHE A 13 12.93 -7.93 11.23
C PHE A 13 13.95 -7.14 10.40
N ASP A 14 15.18 -7.05 10.89
CA ASP A 14 16.29 -6.40 10.19
C ASP A 14 17.29 -7.44 9.67
N ALA A 15 17.18 -7.74 8.37
CA ALA A 15 18.05 -8.70 7.70
C ALA A 15 19.53 -8.31 7.77
N SER A 16 19.88 -7.02 7.91
CA SER A 16 21.28 -6.60 7.99
C SER A 16 21.96 -6.96 9.31
N LYS A 17 21.18 -7.25 10.36
CA LYS A 17 21.64 -7.61 11.71
C LYS A 17 21.53 -9.11 12.02
N ASN A 18 20.95 -9.89 11.12
CA ASN A 18 20.82 -11.33 11.25
C ASN A 18 21.88 -12.03 10.38
N GLU A 19 22.44 -13.14 10.84
CA GLU A 19 23.54 -13.83 10.15
C GLU A 19 23.11 -14.38 8.78
N ASP A 20 22.08 -15.23 8.76
CA ASP A 20 21.51 -15.82 7.53
C ASP A 20 20.89 -14.76 6.63
N GLY A 21 20.07 -13.88 7.21
CA GLY A 21 19.43 -12.77 6.50
C GLY A 21 20.44 -11.81 5.88
N GLY A 22 21.55 -11.56 6.57
CA GLY A 22 22.61 -10.67 6.13
C GLY A 22 23.36 -11.25 4.94
N GLN A 23 23.61 -12.55 4.93
CA GLN A 23 24.24 -13.23 3.79
C GLN A 23 23.35 -13.19 2.55
N ILE A 24 22.05 -13.48 2.70
CA ILE A 24 21.07 -13.38 1.61
C ILE A 24 20.98 -11.95 1.10
N LEU A 25 20.92 -10.96 2.00
CA LEU A 25 20.84 -9.55 1.64
C LEU A 25 22.08 -9.09 0.85
N ARG A 26 23.29 -9.43 1.30
CA ARG A 26 24.53 -9.09 0.58
C ARG A 26 24.57 -9.68 -0.83
N ASN A 27 24.19 -10.95 -0.97
CA ASN A 27 24.14 -11.60 -2.29
C ASN A 27 23.10 -10.94 -3.21
N ALA A 28 21.92 -10.60 -2.68
CA ALA A 28 20.88 -9.93 -3.43
C ALA A 28 21.30 -8.51 -3.86
N LEU A 29 21.95 -7.74 -2.98
CA LEU A 29 22.47 -6.40 -3.29
C LEU A 29 23.53 -6.46 -4.38
N ARG A 30 24.48 -7.41 -4.28
CA ARG A 30 25.50 -7.62 -5.30
C ARG A 30 24.87 -7.95 -6.66
N TYR A 31 23.93 -8.90 -6.69
CA TYR A 31 23.24 -9.27 -7.92
C TYR A 31 22.52 -8.08 -8.56
N LEU A 32 21.83 -7.26 -7.76
CA LEU A 32 21.10 -6.09 -8.24
C LEU A 32 22.05 -5.04 -8.84
N ASP A 33 23.14 -4.72 -8.12
CA ASP A 33 24.15 -3.78 -8.58
C ASP A 33 24.81 -4.29 -9.89
N GLU A 34 25.16 -5.57 -9.97
CA GLU A 34 25.71 -6.19 -11.18
C GLU A 34 24.73 -6.21 -12.35
N GLN A 35 23.44 -6.44 -12.09
CA GLN A 35 22.42 -6.49 -13.15
C GLN A 35 22.21 -5.10 -13.76
N LEU A 36 22.08 -4.06 -12.93
CA LEU A 36 22.02 -2.67 -13.41
C LEU A 36 23.26 -2.32 -14.24
N GLN A 37 24.45 -2.71 -13.77
CA GLN A 37 25.69 -2.47 -14.51
C GLN A 37 25.72 -3.21 -15.85
N ARG A 38 25.27 -4.48 -15.89
CA ARG A 38 25.18 -5.27 -17.11
C ARG A 38 24.24 -4.64 -18.13
N ASP A 39 23.05 -4.21 -17.70
CA ASP A 39 22.07 -3.58 -18.58
C ASP A 39 22.61 -2.25 -19.14
N TYR A 40 23.30 -1.47 -18.31
CA TYR A 40 23.94 -0.22 -18.73
C TYR A 40 25.10 -0.45 -19.72
N ASP A 41 25.95 -1.44 -19.48
CA ASP A 41 27.05 -1.78 -20.39
C ASP A 41 26.53 -2.32 -21.73
N ALA A 42 25.46 -3.12 -21.71
CA ALA A 42 24.80 -3.59 -22.92
C ALA A 42 24.21 -2.43 -23.72
N LEU A 43 23.55 -1.48 -23.05
CA LEU A 43 23.03 -0.26 -23.67
C LEU A 43 24.14 0.54 -24.34
N ARG A 44 25.26 0.78 -23.64
CA ARG A 44 26.39 1.57 -24.16
C ARG A 44 27.10 0.93 -25.35
N LYS A 45 26.98 -0.39 -25.52
CA LYS A 45 27.54 -1.11 -26.68
C LYS A 45 26.66 -1.01 -27.92
N GLN A 46 25.42 -0.51 -27.81
CA GLN A 46 24.54 -0.38 -28.96
C GLN A 46 25.04 0.72 -29.92
N PRO A 47 25.09 0.46 -31.23
CA PRO A 47 25.54 1.45 -32.21
C PRO A 47 24.66 2.71 -32.18
N LYS A 48 25.29 3.88 -32.10
CA LYS A 48 24.63 5.21 -32.12
C LYS A 48 23.59 5.42 -31.00
N VAL A 49 23.73 4.73 -29.86
CA VAL A 49 22.83 4.92 -28.72
C VAL A 49 22.89 6.36 -28.20
N ASP A 50 21.74 7.00 -28.09
CA ASP A 50 21.59 8.27 -27.39
C ASP A 50 21.16 8.00 -25.95
N LEU A 51 22.10 8.08 -25.01
CA LEU A 51 21.85 7.84 -23.58
C LEU A 51 20.88 8.84 -22.96
N LYS A 52 20.60 9.96 -23.63
CA LYS A 52 19.61 10.94 -23.15
C LYS A 52 18.18 10.49 -23.40
N GLN A 53 17.92 9.59 -24.36
CA GLN A 53 16.59 9.06 -24.63
C GLN A 53 16.11 8.13 -23.50
N ASN A 54 14.83 7.74 -23.56
CA ASN A 54 14.23 6.85 -22.58
C ASN A 54 14.73 5.42 -22.75
N HIS A 55 15.61 5.00 -21.84
CA HIS A 55 16.09 3.62 -21.72
C HIS A 55 15.70 3.01 -20.37
N LEU A 56 14.67 3.58 -19.72
CA LEU A 56 14.17 3.12 -18.45
C LEU A 56 13.18 1.97 -18.64
N ALA A 57 13.53 0.79 -18.11
CA ALA A 57 12.64 -0.35 -18.00
C ALA A 57 12.10 -0.46 -16.57
N ASP A 58 10.95 -1.11 -16.42
CA ASP A 58 10.30 -1.30 -15.11
C ASP A 58 11.21 -1.98 -14.08
N LEU A 59 12.04 -2.92 -14.54
CA LEU A 59 12.99 -3.63 -13.67
C LEU A 59 14.07 -2.70 -13.13
N HIS A 60 14.47 -1.66 -13.88
CA HIS A 60 15.40 -0.64 -13.37
C HIS A 60 14.75 0.12 -12.21
N ILE A 61 13.48 0.54 -12.37
CA ILE A 61 12.74 1.25 -11.31
C ILE A 61 12.57 0.36 -10.08
N GLN A 62 12.18 -0.90 -10.27
CA GLN A 62 12.03 -1.86 -9.18
C GLN A 62 13.35 -2.11 -8.46
N ALA A 63 14.46 -2.19 -9.20
CA ALA A 63 15.80 -2.35 -8.64
C ALA A 63 16.19 -1.13 -7.80
N LEU A 64 15.99 0.09 -8.31
CA LEU A 64 16.23 1.33 -7.57
C LEU A 64 15.39 1.38 -6.27
N TYR A 65 14.11 1.04 -6.34
CA TYR A 65 13.22 0.98 -5.18
C TYR A 65 13.68 -0.06 -4.15
N ALA A 66 13.98 -1.29 -4.57
CA ALA A 66 14.46 -2.32 -3.65
C ALA A 66 15.81 -1.96 -3.00
N ARG A 67 16.71 -1.34 -3.78
CA ARG A 67 18.02 -0.89 -3.31
C ARG A 67 17.95 0.27 -2.32
N SER A 68 16.94 1.13 -2.45
CA SER A 68 16.74 2.33 -1.64
C SER A 68 16.50 2.05 -0.14
N PHE A 69 16.05 0.84 0.21
CA PHE A 69 15.89 0.43 1.62
C PHE A 69 17.22 0.26 2.36
N TRP A 70 18.35 0.21 1.64
CA TRP A 70 19.66 -0.20 2.16
C TRP A 70 20.71 0.91 1.94
N PRO A 71 20.51 2.13 2.47
CA PRO A 71 21.39 3.27 2.20
C PRO A 71 22.77 3.15 2.86
N THR A 72 22.91 2.33 3.92
CA THR A 72 24.19 2.13 4.62
C THR A 72 25.11 1.15 3.88
N GLN A 73 24.56 0.31 3.01
CA GLN A 73 25.32 -0.57 2.13
C GLN A 73 25.66 0.19 0.86
N ALA A 74 26.93 0.55 0.68
CA ALA A 74 27.40 1.26 -0.51
C ALA A 74 27.12 0.46 -1.80
N VAL A 75 26.74 1.16 -2.86
CA VAL A 75 26.64 0.57 -4.21
C VAL A 75 28.03 0.12 -4.64
N ALA A 76 28.13 -1.04 -5.29
CA ALA A 76 29.41 -1.52 -5.81
C ALA A 76 30.05 -0.44 -6.71
N LYS A 77 31.35 -0.16 -6.53
CA LYS A 77 32.05 0.90 -7.29
C LYS A 77 31.90 0.72 -8.80
N SER A 78 31.90 -0.52 -9.28
CA SER A 78 31.69 -0.87 -10.69
C SER A 78 30.29 -0.53 -11.20
N ALA A 79 29.27 -0.51 -10.34
CA ALA A 79 27.87 -0.27 -10.68
C ALA A 79 27.41 1.17 -10.43
N GLN A 80 28.27 2.03 -9.87
CA GLN A 80 27.90 3.38 -9.47
C GLN A 80 27.41 4.24 -10.64
N SER A 81 28.04 4.12 -11.82
CA SER A 81 27.65 4.86 -13.02
C SER A 81 26.28 4.42 -13.53
N ALA A 82 26.01 3.12 -13.58
CA ALA A 82 24.70 2.59 -13.94
C ALA A 82 23.61 3.01 -12.94
N TYR A 83 23.89 2.93 -11.64
CA TYR A 83 22.94 3.34 -10.61
C TYR A 83 22.54 4.82 -10.75
N VAL A 84 23.52 5.72 -10.88
CA VAL A 84 23.28 7.16 -11.09
C VAL A 84 22.55 7.41 -12.41
N TYR A 85 22.94 6.72 -13.48
CA TYR A 85 22.28 6.82 -14.78
C TYR A 85 20.79 6.48 -14.70
N TYR A 86 20.44 5.35 -14.10
CA TYR A 86 19.04 4.94 -13.98
C TYR A 86 18.25 5.79 -12.99
N GLN A 87 18.87 6.35 -11.94
CA GLN A 87 18.23 7.38 -11.11
C GLN A 87 17.85 8.62 -11.92
N GLN A 88 18.73 9.09 -12.79
CA GLN A 88 18.46 10.23 -13.68
C GLN A 88 17.36 9.89 -14.70
N GLN A 89 17.44 8.73 -15.34
CA GLN A 89 16.40 8.25 -16.25
C GLN A 89 15.04 8.15 -15.56
N ALA A 90 14.98 7.63 -14.33
CA ALA A 90 13.75 7.58 -13.54
C ALA A 90 13.23 8.98 -13.20
N ALA A 91 14.10 9.91 -12.81
CA ALA A 91 13.72 11.30 -12.54
C ALA A 91 13.21 12.06 -13.78
N THR A 92 13.62 11.65 -15.00
CA THR A 92 13.20 12.27 -16.26
C THR A 92 11.95 11.62 -16.87
N TYR A 93 11.89 10.28 -16.88
CA TYR A 93 10.92 9.51 -17.65
C TYR A 93 9.77 8.92 -16.82
N TRP A 94 9.63 9.30 -15.55
CA TRP A 94 8.49 8.92 -14.71
C TRP A 94 7.10 9.28 -15.27
N PRO A 95 6.87 10.35 -16.08
CA PRO A 95 5.51 10.71 -16.49
C PRO A 95 4.81 9.62 -17.32
N ALA A 96 5.58 8.81 -18.06
CA ALA A 96 5.07 7.71 -18.87
C ALA A 96 4.84 6.40 -18.09
N GLN A 97 5.22 6.36 -16.81
CA GLN A 97 5.19 5.15 -15.99
C GLN A 97 3.83 4.96 -15.31
N THR A 98 3.51 3.72 -14.95
CA THR A 98 2.30 3.41 -14.17
C THR A 98 2.36 4.03 -12.77
N ARG A 99 1.20 4.20 -12.11
CA ARG A 99 1.14 4.76 -10.74
C ARG A 99 2.05 4.02 -9.76
N TYR A 100 2.14 2.70 -9.91
CA TYR A 100 3.02 1.86 -9.10
C TYR A 100 4.50 2.22 -9.29
N LEU A 101 4.95 2.34 -10.54
CA LEU A 101 6.33 2.69 -10.86
C LEU A 101 6.65 4.15 -10.55
N GLN A 102 5.67 5.05 -10.66
CA GLN A 102 5.78 6.44 -10.19
C GLN A 102 6.03 6.48 -8.68
N ALA A 103 5.23 5.76 -7.88
CA ALA A 103 5.40 5.69 -6.43
C ALA A 103 6.76 5.08 -6.03
N GLN A 104 7.18 3.98 -6.69
CA GLN A 104 8.50 3.39 -6.49
C GLN A 104 9.63 4.36 -6.82
N THR A 105 9.49 5.12 -7.91
CA THR A 105 10.47 6.15 -8.32
C THR A 105 10.58 7.24 -7.28
N ALA A 106 9.44 7.78 -6.80
CA ALA A 106 9.42 8.80 -5.75
C ALA A 106 10.12 8.32 -4.48
N LEU A 107 9.82 7.11 -4.01
CA LEU A 107 10.45 6.50 -2.84
C LEU A 107 11.96 6.30 -3.04
N ALA A 108 12.38 5.75 -4.18
CA ALA A 108 13.78 5.50 -4.48
C ALA A 108 14.60 6.79 -4.50
N LEU A 109 14.10 7.82 -5.18
CA LEU A 109 14.74 9.13 -5.29
C LEU A 109 14.74 9.88 -3.94
N HIS A 110 13.64 9.81 -3.18
CA HIS A 110 13.54 10.42 -1.86
C HIS A 110 14.57 9.85 -0.88
N ARG A 111 14.62 8.52 -0.74
CA ARG A 111 15.57 7.82 0.15
C ARG A 111 17.01 8.03 -0.29
N GLY A 112 17.25 8.07 -1.59
CA GLY A 112 18.55 8.40 -2.19
C GLY A 112 18.95 9.87 -2.04
N LYS A 113 18.02 10.75 -1.60
CA LYS A 113 18.19 12.20 -1.52
C LYS A 113 18.61 12.82 -2.87
N THR A 114 18.06 12.29 -3.95
CA THR A 114 18.35 12.69 -5.34
C THR A 114 17.10 13.23 -6.02
N ALA A 115 17.25 14.21 -6.92
CA ALA A 115 16.17 14.76 -7.72
C ALA A 115 14.89 15.17 -6.92
N PRO A 116 15.01 16.01 -5.88
CA PRO A 116 13.87 16.38 -5.03
C PRO A 116 12.73 17.05 -5.80
N THR A 117 13.04 17.76 -6.90
CA THR A 117 12.02 18.34 -7.80
C THR A 117 11.18 17.25 -8.45
N ALA A 118 11.81 16.18 -8.97
CA ALA A 118 11.08 15.06 -9.58
C ALA A 118 10.20 14.34 -8.55
N VAL A 119 10.72 14.10 -7.34
CA VAL A 119 9.95 13.53 -6.23
C VAL A 119 8.68 14.34 -5.95
N ARG A 120 8.80 15.67 -5.83
CA ARG A 120 7.66 16.56 -5.61
C ARG A 120 6.68 16.51 -6.79
N SER A 121 7.17 16.59 -8.02
CA SER A 121 6.32 16.56 -9.22
C SER A 121 5.56 15.24 -9.36
N ILE A 122 6.19 14.10 -9.05
CA ILE A 122 5.54 12.79 -9.06
C ILE A 122 4.36 12.78 -8.09
N LEU A 123 4.60 13.15 -6.82
CA LEU A 123 3.57 13.13 -5.78
C LEU A 123 2.45 14.14 -6.02
N GLN A 124 2.79 15.32 -6.54
CA GLN A 124 1.80 16.29 -6.98
C GLN A 124 0.92 15.70 -8.09
N ALA A 125 1.52 15.13 -9.14
CA ALA A 125 0.77 14.51 -10.22
C ALA A 125 -0.09 13.33 -9.73
N LEU A 126 0.42 12.50 -8.82
CA LEU A 126 -0.38 11.42 -8.21
C LEU A 126 -1.59 11.99 -7.47
N THR A 127 -1.41 13.08 -6.71
CA THR A 127 -2.48 13.73 -5.94
C THR A 127 -3.53 14.37 -6.85
N GLU A 128 -3.10 15.11 -7.88
CA GLU A 128 -3.99 15.78 -8.83
C GLU A 128 -4.83 14.79 -9.66
N ASN A 129 -4.32 13.58 -9.87
CA ASN A 129 -5.02 12.52 -10.61
C ASN A 129 -5.81 11.55 -9.72
N ALA A 130 -5.82 11.76 -8.40
CA ALA A 130 -6.54 10.93 -7.47
C ALA A 130 -8.04 11.26 -7.45
N LEU A 131 -8.84 10.23 -7.22
CA LEU A 131 -10.26 10.34 -6.94
C LEU A 131 -10.48 10.13 -5.44
N HIS A 132 -11.41 10.90 -4.88
CA HIS A 132 -11.80 10.80 -3.47
C HIS A 132 -13.28 10.49 -3.38
N SER A 133 -13.66 9.52 -2.56
CA SER A 133 -15.06 9.31 -2.19
C SER A 133 -15.19 8.94 -0.71
N PRO A 134 -16.30 9.34 -0.04
CA PRO A 134 -16.53 8.94 1.35
C PRO A 134 -16.58 7.42 1.54
N GLU A 135 -16.96 6.66 0.51
CA GLU A 135 -17.10 5.22 0.57
C GLU A 135 -15.80 4.46 0.28
N LEU A 136 -15.06 4.84 -0.76
CA LEU A 136 -13.87 4.12 -1.23
C LEU A 136 -12.58 4.73 -0.72
N GLY A 137 -12.60 5.97 -0.23
CA GLY A 137 -11.40 6.73 0.12
C GLY A 137 -10.70 7.27 -1.13
N MET A 138 -9.36 7.22 -1.13
CA MET A 138 -8.51 7.78 -2.17
C MET A 138 -8.02 6.69 -3.11
N TYR A 139 -8.24 6.85 -4.41
CA TYR A 139 -7.94 5.83 -5.43
C TYR A 139 -7.71 6.41 -6.82
N TRP A 140 -7.26 5.57 -7.76
CA TRP A 140 -6.95 5.96 -9.14
C TRP A 140 -7.70 5.07 -10.13
N LYS A 141 -8.43 5.68 -11.07
CA LYS A 141 -9.30 4.95 -12.03
C LYS A 141 -8.52 4.05 -13.02
N ASP A 142 -7.27 4.40 -13.27
CA ASP A 142 -6.32 3.71 -14.15
C ASP A 142 -5.58 2.58 -13.44
N VAL A 143 -5.69 2.46 -12.10
CA VAL A 143 -5.16 1.32 -11.34
C VAL A 143 -6.16 0.17 -11.42
N ARG A 144 -5.93 -0.73 -12.37
CA ARG A 144 -6.75 -1.92 -12.64
C ARG A 144 -5.86 -3.14 -12.85
N GLY A 145 -6.40 -4.31 -12.54
CA GLY A 145 -5.72 -5.59 -12.79
C GLY A 145 -5.39 -5.75 -14.27
N GLY A 146 -4.16 -6.15 -14.57
CA GLY A 146 -3.69 -6.39 -15.93
C GLY A 146 -2.74 -7.58 -16.03
N TYR A 147 -2.21 -7.83 -17.22
CA TYR A 147 -1.34 -8.97 -17.50
C TYR A 147 0.06 -8.79 -16.91
N TYR A 148 0.52 -7.54 -16.82
CA TYR A 148 1.86 -7.25 -16.32
C TYR A 148 1.87 -7.15 -14.79
N TRP A 149 2.96 -7.62 -14.16
CA TRP A 149 3.13 -7.56 -12.70
C TRP A 149 3.01 -6.16 -12.09
N ARG A 150 3.25 -5.11 -12.89
CA ARG A 150 3.14 -3.70 -12.49
C ARG A 150 1.70 -3.16 -12.50
N GLU A 151 0.75 -3.95 -12.99
CA GLU A 151 -0.68 -3.65 -13.09
C GLU A 151 -1.45 -4.35 -11.96
N ALA A 152 -0.79 -4.53 -10.81
CA ALA A 152 -1.36 -5.21 -9.66
C ALA A 152 -1.95 -4.17 -8.69
N PRO A 153 -3.29 -4.07 -8.54
CA PRO A 153 -3.93 -2.94 -7.86
C PRO A 153 -3.58 -2.85 -6.38
N THR A 154 -3.51 -4.01 -5.71
CA THR A 154 -3.23 -4.08 -4.27
C THR A 154 -1.80 -3.65 -3.95
N GLU A 155 -0.81 -4.16 -4.69
CA GLU A 155 0.59 -3.74 -4.55
C GLU A 155 0.78 -2.26 -4.91
N THR A 156 0.07 -1.78 -5.93
CA THR A 156 0.07 -0.37 -6.32
C THR A 156 -0.41 0.52 -5.18
N GLN A 157 -1.58 0.22 -4.61
CA GLN A 157 -2.14 0.99 -3.50
C GLN A 157 -1.24 0.93 -2.26
N ALA A 158 -0.70 -0.24 -1.92
CA ALA A 158 0.22 -0.40 -0.80
C ALA A 158 1.48 0.47 -0.95
N THR A 159 1.98 0.63 -2.17
CA THR A 159 3.18 1.41 -2.46
C THR A 159 2.89 2.91 -2.51
N LEU A 160 1.68 3.29 -2.95
CA LEU A 160 1.19 4.67 -2.83
C LEU A 160 1.05 5.08 -1.36
N ILE A 161 0.48 4.22 -0.51
CA ILE A 161 0.45 4.46 0.95
C ILE A 161 1.85 4.70 1.49
N GLU A 162 2.82 3.85 1.13
CA GLU A 162 4.21 4.00 1.56
C GLU A 162 4.82 5.34 1.09
N ALA A 163 4.54 5.76 -0.14
CA ALA A 163 5.03 7.02 -0.69
C ALA A 163 4.43 8.25 0.00
N TYR A 164 3.12 8.24 0.28
CA TYR A 164 2.46 9.36 0.96
C TYR A 164 2.82 9.42 2.44
N ASP A 165 2.98 8.28 3.11
CA ASP A 165 3.47 8.20 4.49
C ASP A 165 4.90 8.74 4.61
N GLU A 166 5.83 8.20 3.80
CA GLU A 166 7.26 8.49 3.97
C GLU A 166 7.66 9.86 3.42
N VAL A 167 7.09 10.26 2.28
CA VAL A 167 7.58 11.43 1.53
C VAL A 167 6.71 12.66 1.75
N GLN A 168 5.38 12.53 1.73
CA GLN A 168 4.47 13.65 1.98
C GLN A 168 4.14 13.84 3.46
N ASN A 169 4.23 12.78 4.27
CA ASN A 169 3.72 12.75 5.64
C ASN A 169 2.23 13.19 5.69
N ASP A 170 1.44 12.75 4.70
CA ASP A 170 0.01 13.08 4.58
C ASP A 170 -0.84 11.96 5.18
N GLN A 171 -1.15 12.11 6.46
CA GLN A 171 -1.93 11.12 7.21
C GLN A 171 -3.35 10.94 6.66
N LYS A 172 -3.97 12.00 6.13
CA LYS A 172 -5.34 11.93 5.63
C LYS A 172 -5.39 11.08 4.37
N ALA A 173 -4.48 11.34 3.42
CA ALA A 173 -4.36 10.53 2.21
C ALA A 173 -4.04 9.07 2.53
N VAL A 174 -3.15 8.82 3.50
CA VAL A 174 -2.84 7.47 3.99
C VAL A 174 -4.09 6.76 4.52
N ASP A 175 -4.87 7.41 5.39
CA ASP A 175 -6.09 6.86 5.96
C ASP A 175 -7.15 6.59 4.88
N GLU A 176 -7.32 7.50 3.92
CA GLU A 176 -8.23 7.30 2.78
C GLU A 176 -7.78 6.14 1.86
N MET A 177 -6.48 5.98 1.63
CA MET A 177 -5.97 4.86 0.83
C MET A 177 -6.04 3.51 1.57
N LYS A 178 -5.90 3.51 2.90
CA LYS A 178 -6.13 2.31 3.74
C LYS A 178 -7.60 1.89 3.70
N LEU A 179 -8.54 2.84 3.70
CA LEU A 179 -9.97 2.55 3.51
C LEU A 179 -10.20 1.81 2.18
N TRP A 180 -9.56 2.24 1.09
CA TRP A 180 -9.65 1.56 -0.19
C TRP A 180 -9.19 0.10 -0.13
N LEU A 181 -8.04 -0.19 0.53
CA LEU A 181 -7.53 -1.55 0.69
C LEU A 181 -8.52 -2.47 1.43
N LEU A 182 -9.14 -1.95 2.49
CA LEU A 182 -10.10 -2.70 3.29
C LEU A 182 -11.41 -2.92 2.53
N LYS A 183 -11.86 -1.91 1.77
CA LYS A 183 -13.00 -2.06 0.85
C LYS A 183 -12.74 -3.11 -0.21
N GLN A 184 -11.52 -3.15 -0.76
CA GLN A 184 -11.19 -4.21 -1.69
C GLN A 184 -11.16 -5.59 -1.05
N LYS A 185 -10.67 -5.72 0.18
CA LYS A 185 -10.71 -7.00 0.89
C LYS A 185 -12.14 -7.48 1.20
N GLN A 186 -13.08 -6.55 1.35
CA GLN A 186 -14.49 -6.84 1.61
C GLN A 186 -15.18 -7.48 0.38
N THR A 187 -14.90 -6.98 -0.81
CA THR A 187 -15.58 -7.41 -2.05
C THR A 187 -14.76 -8.39 -2.87
N GLN A 188 -13.43 -8.45 -2.66
CA GLN A 188 -12.48 -9.24 -3.43
C GLN A 188 -11.44 -9.91 -2.52
N SER A 189 -10.84 -11.01 -2.99
CA SER A 189 -9.64 -11.56 -2.35
C SER A 189 -8.40 -10.76 -2.74
N TRP A 190 -7.46 -10.58 -1.82
CA TRP A 190 -6.10 -10.20 -2.19
C TRP A 190 -5.45 -11.39 -2.91
N GLU A 191 -5.29 -11.25 -4.22
CA GLU A 191 -5.16 -12.36 -5.18
C GLU A 191 -3.85 -13.16 -5.04
N SER A 192 -2.85 -12.64 -4.33
CA SER A 192 -1.55 -13.29 -4.17
C SER A 192 -0.99 -13.15 -2.74
N THR A 193 -0.02 -13.99 -2.41
CA THR A 193 0.75 -13.90 -1.15
C THR A 193 1.50 -12.57 -1.08
N ARG A 194 1.98 -12.05 -2.21
CA ARG A 194 2.63 -10.74 -2.29
C ARG A 194 1.64 -9.60 -2.03
N ALA A 195 0.49 -9.61 -2.69
CA ALA A 195 -0.57 -8.63 -2.48
C ALA A 195 -1.01 -8.60 -1.01
N THR A 196 -1.15 -9.77 -0.40
CA THR A 196 -1.49 -9.91 1.02
C THR A 196 -0.40 -9.32 1.92
N ALA A 197 0.87 -9.66 1.67
CA ALA A 197 1.99 -9.12 2.45
C ALA A 197 2.13 -7.60 2.30
N ASP A 198 1.98 -7.07 1.09
CA ASP A 198 2.07 -5.64 0.80
C ASP A 198 0.90 -4.86 1.41
N ALA A 199 -0.32 -5.41 1.38
CA ALA A 199 -1.47 -4.81 2.05
C ALA A 199 -1.33 -4.80 3.57
N CYS A 200 -0.90 -5.92 4.18
CA CYS A 200 -0.60 -5.97 5.62
C CYS A 200 0.49 -4.96 6.01
N TYR A 201 1.57 -4.88 5.21
CA TYR A 201 2.62 -3.89 5.40
C TYR A 201 2.05 -2.46 5.39
N ALA A 202 1.27 -2.12 4.36
CA ALA A 202 0.69 -0.78 4.23
C ALA A 202 -0.28 -0.43 5.36
N LEU A 203 -1.07 -1.38 5.86
CA LEU A 203 -1.96 -1.17 7.00
C LEU A 203 -1.18 -0.91 8.30
N LEU A 204 -0.03 -1.57 8.48
CA LEU A 204 0.86 -1.43 9.63
C LEU A 204 1.79 -0.21 9.58
N LEU A 205 1.96 0.42 8.40
CA LEU A 205 2.64 1.72 8.31
C LEU A 205 1.89 2.77 9.15
N ARG A 206 2.61 3.81 9.59
CA ARG A 206 2.11 4.83 10.53
C ARG A 206 0.71 5.32 10.16
N GLY A 207 -0.07 5.58 11.19
CA GLY A 207 -1.39 6.18 11.10
C GLY A 207 -2.19 6.01 12.35
N SER A 208 -3.43 6.50 12.31
CA SER A 208 -4.39 6.27 13.37
C SER A 208 -4.45 4.77 13.67
N ASP A 209 -4.27 4.35 14.92
CA ASP A 209 -4.36 2.94 15.30
C ASP A 209 -5.82 2.47 15.17
N TRP A 210 -6.19 2.02 13.97
CA TRP A 210 -7.52 1.49 13.70
C TRP A 210 -7.76 0.15 14.40
N LEU A 211 -6.71 -0.50 14.89
CA LEU A 211 -6.78 -1.79 15.58
C LEU A 211 -7.02 -1.62 17.09
N GLN A 212 -6.86 -0.40 17.62
CA GLN A 212 -7.22 -0.08 19.00
C GLN A 212 -8.33 0.99 19.03
N PRO A 213 -9.61 0.58 19.12
CA PRO A 213 -10.65 1.54 19.39
C PRO A 213 -10.45 2.14 20.78
N ALA A 214 -10.15 3.44 20.84
CA ALA A 214 -10.08 4.17 22.10
C ALA A 214 -11.45 4.26 22.79
N GLN A 215 -12.55 4.05 22.05
CA GLN A 215 -13.92 3.99 22.54
C GLN A 215 -14.75 2.96 21.73
N PRO A 216 -15.58 2.13 22.37
CA PRO A 216 -16.44 1.18 21.66
C PRO A 216 -17.51 1.89 20.81
N ILE A 217 -17.82 1.34 19.64
CA ILE A 217 -18.88 1.83 18.75
C ILE A 217 -20.22 1.77 19.49
N GLN A 218 -20.96 2.88 19.49
CA GLN A 218 -22.28 2.94 20.09
C GLN A 218 -23.34 2.58 19.06
N VAL A 219 -23.99 1.44 19.24
CA VAL A 219 -25.08 0.98 18.37
C VAL A 219 -26.40 1.08 19.14
N THR A 220 -27.44 1.62 18.52
CA THR A 220 -28.81 1.56 19.05
C THR A 220 -29.73 0.90 18.04
N VAL A 221 -30.64 0.06 18.52
CA VAL A 221 -31.64 -0.67 17.72
C VAL A 221 -33.00 -0.42 18.35
N GLY A 222 -33.92 0.16 17.58
CA GLY A 222 -35.24 0.55 18.10
C GLY A 222 -35.20 1.52 19.28
N GLY A 223 -34.14 2.34 19.37
CA GLY A 223 -33.92 3.29 20.46
C GLY A 223 -33.26 2.71 21.70
N ALA A 224 -33.09 1.39 21.80
CA ALA A 224 -32.37 0.76 22.90
C ALA A 224 -30.86 0.64 22.56
N PRO A 225 -29.95 0.99 23.49
CA PRO A 225 -28.53 0.77 23.29
C PRO A 225 -28.21 -0.73 23.27
N VAL A 226 -27.40 -1.11 22.30
CA VAL A 226 -26.86 -2.45 22.17
C VAL A 226 -25.63 -2.56 23.07
N GLN A 227 -25.68 -3.51 24.01
CA GLN A 227 -24.55 -3.86 24.87
C GLN A 227 -24.06 -5.27 24.53
N PRO A 228 -22.89 -5.42 23.89
CA PRO A 228 -22.37 -6.73 23.55
C PRO A 228 -21.96 -7.50 24.81
N THR A 229 -22.43 -8.73 24.97
CA THR A 229 -22.01 -9.63 26.06
C THR A 229 -20.62 -10.21 25.82
N THR A 230 -20.21 -10.33 24.55
CA THR A 230 -18.90 -10.84 24.13
C THR A 230 -18.39 -10.01 22.96
N GLN A 231 -17.13 -9.62 23.03
CA GLN A 231 -16.41 -8.95 21.93
C GLN A 231 -15.12 -9.71 21.63
N GLN A 232 -14.79 -9.86 20.35
CA GLN A 232 -13.52 -10.42 19.95
C GLN A 232 -12.39 -9.41 20.24
N ALA A 233 -11.35 -9.87 20.94
CA ALA A 233 -10.18 -9.06 21.22
C ALA A 233 -9.50 -8.60 19.91
N GLY A 234 -9.08 -7.33 19.87
CA GLY A 234 -8.41 -6.71 18.73
C GLY A 234 -9.35 -6.20 17.63
N THR A 235 -10.42 -6.92 17.27
CA THR A 235 -11.35 -6.46 16.22
C THR A 235 -12.58 -5.75 16.77
N GLY A 236 -12.88 -5.93 18.06
CA GLY A 236 -14.12 -5.42 18.66
C GLY A 236 -15.38 -6.05 18.06
N TYR A 237 -15.25 -7.15 17.30
CA TYR A 237 -16.38 -7.80 16.64
C TYR A 237 -17.35 -8.36 17.67
N PHE A 238 -18.64 -8.08 17.46
CA PHE A 238 -19.73 -8.70 18.20
C PHE A 238 -20.91 -8.99 17.28
N LYS A 239 -21.71 -9.99 17.68
CA LYS A 239 -22.95 -10.37 17.01
C LYS A 239 -24.06 -10.44 18.05
N ILE A 240 -25.20 -9.87 17.72
CA ILE A 240 -26.42 -9.98 18.53
C ILE A 240 -27.53 -10.56 17.67
N THR A 241 -28.29 -11.47 18.25
CA THR A 241 -29.45 -12.09 17.62
C THR A 241 -30.67 -11.78 18.47
N PHE A 242 -31.66 -11.13 17.85
CA PHE A 242 -32.93 -10.83 18.50
C PHE A 242 -33.91 -11.99 18.22
N PRO A 243 -34.53 -12.58 19.26
CA PRO A 243 -35.57 -13.58 19.07
C PRO A 243 -36.75 -13.02 18.27
N ALA A 244 -37.34 -13.81 17.36
CA ALA A 244 -38.43 -13.36 16.49
C ALA A 244 -39.59 -12.71 17.25
N ALA A 245 -39.97 -13.30 18.39
CA ALA A 245 -41.04 -12.78 19.26
C ALA A 245 -40.76 -11.39 19.87
N SER A 246 -39.49 -10.97 19.90
CA SER A 246 -39.07 -9.67 20.44
C SER A 246 -38.99 -8.57 19.37
N ILE A 247 -39.10 -8.93 18.08
CA ILE A 247 -38.98 -7.99 16.96
C ILE A 247 -40.28 -7.21 16.80
N LYS A 248 -40.19 -5.88 16.90
CA LYS A 248 -41.27 -4.92 16.59
C LYS A 248 -40.82 -4.04 15.42
N PRO A 249 -41.72 -3.27 14.80
CA PRO A 249 -41.34 -2.33 13.73
C PRO A 249 -40.25 -1.34 14.14
N ALA A 250 -40.19 -0.96 15.42
CA ALA A 250 -39.17 -0.05 15.94
C ALA A 250 -37.74 -0.57 15.75
N GLN A 251 -37.50 -1.88 15.80
CA GLN A 251 -36.17 -2.48 15.61
C GLN A 251 -35.62 -2.33 14.18
N GLY A 252 -36.43 -1.86 13.22
CA GLY A 252 -35.94 -1.45 11.89
C GLY A 252 -35.09 -0.17 11.91
N LYS A 253 -35.14 0.61 12.99
CA LYS A 253 -34.32 1.82 13.15
C LYS A 253 -33.02 1.47 13.87
N VAL A 254 -31.92 1.46 13.11
CA VAL A 254 -30.56 1.26 13.63
C VAL A 254 -29.80 2.57 13.55
N THR A 255 -29.14 2.98 14.64
CA THR A 255 -28.22 4.13 14.65
C THR A 255 -26.85 3.67 15.13
N VAL A 256 -25.82 4.06 14.39
CA VAL A 256 -24.43 3.74 14.72
C VAL A 256 -23.69 5.05 14.91
N LYS A 257 -23.04 5.20 16.05
CA LYS A 257 -22.20 6.34 16.38
C LYS A 257 -20.78 5.86 16.68
N LYS A 258 -19.84 6.36 15.88
CA LYS A 258 -18.41 6.14 16.03
C LYS A 258 -17.74 7.49 16.29
N THR A 259 -16.86 7.55 17.28
CA THR A 259 -16.21 8.80 17.72
C THR A 259 -14.69 8.79 17.55
N ASP A 260 -14.11 7.62 17.31
CA ASP A 260 -12.70 7.40 17.10
C ASP A 260 -12.33 7.30 15.61
N ALA A 261 -11.04 7.32 15.31
CA ALA A 261 -10.51 7.20 13.95
C ALA A 261 -10.66 5.77 13.38
N GLY A 262 -10.70 5.64 12.06
CA GLY A 262 -10.84 4.35 11.37
C GLY A 262 -12.27 3.99 10.98
N VAL A 263 -12.42 2.83 10.37
CA VAL A 263 -13.66 2.41 9.70
C VAL A 263 -14.38 1.36 10.53
N ALA A 264 -15.70 1.45 10.58
CA ALA A 264 -16.55 0.41 11.16
C ALA A 264 -17.49 -0.14 10.09
N TRP A 265 -17.70 -1.45 10.13
CA TRP A 265 -18.67 -2.14 9.30
C TRP A 265 -19.65 -2.89 10.16
N GLY A 266 -20.91 -2.89 9.74
CA GLY A 266 -21.97 -3.65 10.35
C GLY A 266 -22.91 -4.18 9.28
N GLN A 267 -23.54 -5.31 9.56
CA GLN A 267 -24.59 -5.88 8.72
C GLN A 267 -25.81 -6.13 9.59
N PHE A 268 -26.98 -5.75 9.08
CA PHE A 268 -28.27 -6.10 9.68
C PHE A 268 -28.97 -7.12 8.76
N ILE A 269 -29.33 -8.28 9.32
CA ILE A 269 -29.99 -9.37 8.58
C ILE A 269 -31.33 -9.64 9.24
N GLY A 270 -32.41 -9.48 8.48
CA GLY A 270 -33.75 -9.89 8.88
C GLY A 270 -34.22 -11.07 8.03
N ASN A 271 -34.51 -12.21 8.67
CA ASN A 271 -35.19 -13.32 8.01
C ASN A 271 -36.69 -13.17 8.24
N THR A 272 -37.41 -12.67 7.25
CA THR A 272 -38.88 -12.75 7.21
C THR A 272 -39.26 -13.99 6.42
N LEU A 273 -39.86 -14.99 7.07
CA LEU A 273 -40.62 -16.01 6.36
C LEU A 273 -41.87 -15.32 5.81
N SER A 274 -41.86 -14.95 4.54
CA SER A 274 -43.09 -14.65 3.83
C SER A 274 -43.85 -15.97 3.61
N SER A 275 -44.71 -16.33 4.57
CA SER A 275 -45.75 -17.31 4.28
C SER A 275 -46.79 -16.65 3.38
N TRP A 276 -46.61 -16.76 2.07
CA TRP A 276 -47.74 -16.77 1.16
C TRP A 276 -48.48 -18.09 1.40
N ILE A 277 -49.60 -18.05 2.12
CA ILE A 277 -50.76 -18.96 1.94
C ILE A 277 -51.98 -18.23 2.52
N LYS A 278 -52.88 -17.89 1.58
CA LYS A 278 -54.28 -17.44 1.63
C LYS A 278 -54.62 -16.12 2.33
#